data_AF-A0AAT9IN85-F1
#
_entry.id   AF-A0AAT9IN85-F1
#
_cell.length_a   1.000
_cell.length_b   1.000
_cell.length_c   1.000
_cell.angle_alpha   90.00
_cell.angle_beta   90.00
_cell.angle_gamma   90.00
#
_symmetry.space_group_name_H-M   'P 1'
#
loop_
_entity.id
_entity.type
_entity.pdbx_description
1 polymer ?
#
loop_
_entity_poly.entity_id
_entity_poly.type
_entity_poly.pdbx_seq_one_letter_code
_entity_poly.pdbx_strand_id
1 'polypeptide(L)' 'MLPLLVTLLILNAVFNVLVWPTFFRRVSRDARAHDEQGRPTRFLIVHAVLIAMALALAAASLIAGILAATGVGS' A
#
# COMPACT_ATOMS: atom_id res chain seq x y z
N MET A 1 -7.11 24.84 -4.70
CA MET A 1 -6.03 23.81 -4.76
C MET A 1 -6.16 22.78 -3.66
N LEU A 2 -6.45 23.16 -2.40
CA LEU A 2 -6.62 22.22 -1.29
C LEU A 2 -7.63 21.06 -1.55
N PRO A 3 -8.84 21.28 -2.11
CA PRO A 3 -9.79 20.18 -2.33
C PRO A 3 -9.28 19.13 -3.30
N LEU A 4 -8.53 19.55 -4.32
CA LEU A 4 -7.89 18.65 -5.28
C LEU A 4 -6.84 17.79 -4.58
N LEU A 5 -5.98 18.37 -3.74
CA LEU A 5 -4.94 17.63 -3.02
C LEU A 5 -5.55 16.61 -2.05
N VAL A 6 -6.56 17.01 -1.28
CA VAL A 6 -7.33 16.11 -0.40
C VAL A 6 -7.89 14.93 -1.20
N THR A 7 -8.52 15.22 -2.35
CA THR A 7 -9.09 14.19 -3.22
C THR A 7 -8.02 13.22 -3.72
N LEU A 8 -6.88 13.72 -4.19
CA LEU A 8 -5.77 12.89 -4.66
C LEU A 8 -5.17 12.01 -3.56
N LEU A 9 -5.02 12.54 -2.34
CA LEU A 9 -4.51 11.78 -1.19
C LEU A 9 -5.44 10.62 -0.81
N ILE A 10 -6.75 10.88 -0.77
CA ILE A 10 -7.75 9.85 -0.46
C ILE A 10 -7.82 8.81 -1.58
N LEU A 11 -7.86 9.23 -2.84
CA LEU A 11 -7.85 8.31 -3.99
C LEU A 11 -6.59 7.45 -4.03
N ASN A 12 -5.42 8.04 -3.76
CA ASN A 12 -4.18 7.29 -3.62
C ASN A 12 -4.30 6.22 -2.52
N ALA A 13 -4.83 6.57 -1.35
CA ALA A 13 -5.00 5.62 -0.26
C ALA A 13 -5.93 4.46 -0.66
N VAL A 14 -7.09 4.77 -1.26
CA VAL A 14 -8.06 3.77 -1.74
C VAL A 14 -7.43 2.85 -2.78
N PHE A 15 -6.72 3.41 -3.77
CA PHE A 15 -6.05 2.63 -4.81
C PHE A 15 -5.06 1.61 -4.21
N ASN A 16 -4.18 2.06 -3.31
CA ASN A 16 -3.16 1.20 -2.71
C ASN A 16 -3.79 0.07 -1.88
N VAL A 17 -4.82 0.38 -1.09
CA VAL A 17 -5.50 -0.63 -0.25
C VAL A 17 -6.24 -1.67 -1.07
N LEU A 18 -6.78 -1.31 -2.24
CA LEU A 18 -7.50 -2.25 -3.11
C LEU A 18 -6.54 -3.10 -3.97
N VAL A 19 -5.49 -2.49 -4.53
CA VAL A 19 -4.62 -3.13 -5.51
C VAL A 19 -3.57 -4.01 -4.86
N TRP A 20 -2.89 -3.54 -3.81
CA TRP A 20 -1.71 -4.25 -3.31
C TRP A 20 -2.03 -5.58 -2.62
N PRO A 21 -3.11 -5.76 -1.85
CA PRO A 21 -3.42 -7.06 -1.25
C PRO A 21 -3.72 -8.15 -2.29
N THR A 22 -4.41 -7.77 -3.38
CA THR A 22 -4.70 -8.71 -4.48
C THR A 22 -3.43 -9.06 -5.25
N PHE A 23 -2.56 -8.08 -5.49
CA PHE A 23 -1.25 -8.30 -6.07
C PHE A 23 -0.36 -9.20 -5.19
N PHE A 24 -0.31 -8.97 -3.88
CA PHE A 24 0.48 -9.79 -2.96
C PHE A 24 0.03 -11.26 -2.98
N ARG A 25 -1.28 -11.53 -3.00
CA ARG A 25 -1.81 -12.90 -3.13
C ARG A 25 -1.36 -13.58 -4.42
N ARG A 26 -1.17 -12.83 -5.50
CA ARG A 26 -0.64 -13.35 -6.77
C ARG A 26 0.86 -13.63 -6.64
N VAL A 27 1.61 -12.71 -6.07
CA VAL A 27 3.06 -12.87 -5.85
C VAL A 27 3.34 -14.07 -4.95
N SER A 28 2.60 -14.26 -3.86
CA SER A 28 2.79 -15.39 -2.95
C SER A 28 2.53 -16.76 -3.58
N ARG A 29 1.81 -16.81 -4.71
CA ARG A 29 1.51 -18.04 -5.47
C ARG A 29 2.47 -18.26 -6.65
N ASP A 30 3.38 -17.33 -6.92
CA ASP A 30 4.41 -17.49 -7.94
C ASP A 30 5.35 -18.63 -7.54
N ALA A 31 5.79 -19.45 -8.51
CA ALA A 31 6.74 -20.54 -8.28
C ALA A 31 8.06 -20.06 -7.65
N ARG A 32 8.43 -18.79 -7.86
CA ARG A 32 9.64 -18.17 -7.27
C ARG A 32 9.45 -17.74 -5.81
N ALA A 33 8.22 -17.71 -5.31
CA ALA A 33 7.93 -17.16 -3.98
C ALA A 33 8.39 -18.08 -2.84
N HIS A 34 8.40 -19.38 -3.09
CA HIS A 34 8.82 -20.40 -2.14
C HIS A 34 9.92 -21.27 -2.75
N ASP A 35 10.87 -21.69 -1.93
CA ASP A 35 11.90 -22.64 -2.35
C ASP A 35 11.39 -24.09 -2.35
N GLU A 36 12.25 -25.04 -2.71
CA GLU A 36 11.95 -26.48 -2.76
C GLU A 36 11.51 -27.06 -1.40
N GLN A 37 11.80 -26.37 -0.30
CA GLN A 37 11.44 -26.75 1.07
C GLN A 37 10.21 -25.98 1.57
N GLY A 38 9.58 -25.16 0.71
CA GLY A 38 8.41 -24.35 1.03
C GLY A 38 8.71 -23.06 1.82
N ARG A 39 9.99 -22.65 1.94
CA ARG A 39 10.37 -21.44 2.68
C ARG A 39 10.25 -20.19 1.80
N PRO A 40 9.89 -19.02 2.37
CA PRO A 40 9.79 -17.79 1.61
C PRO A 40 11.17 -17.37 1.06
N THR A 41 11.24 -17.13 -0.24
CA THR A 41 12.47 -16.67 -0.89
C THR A 41 12.65 -15.16 -0.74
N ARG A 42 13.84 -14.65 -1.11
CA ARG A 42 14.07 -13.19 -1.21
C ARG A 42 13.09 -12.50 -2.15
N PHE A 43 12.62 -13.19 -3.19
CA PHE A 43 11.62 -12.64 -4.11
C PHE A 43 10.31 -12.29 -3.37
N LEU A 44 9.81 -13.20 -2.53
CA LEU A 44 8.60 -12.96 -1.76
C LEU A 44 8.82 -11.87 -0.70
N ILE A 45 9.98 -11.89 -0.03
CA ILE A 45 10.31 -10.92 1.03
C ILE A 45 10.37 -9.49 0.45
N VAL A 46 11.08 -9.28 -0.65
CA VAL A 46 11.20 -7.94 -1.27
C VAL A 46 9.82 -7.40 -1.65
N HIS A 47 8.98 -8.22 -2.29
CA HIS A 47 7.63 -7.79 -2.65
C HIS A 47 6.75 -7.52 -1.44
N ALA A 48 6.86 -8.34 -0.38
CA ALA A 48 6.15 -8.11 0.87
C ALA A 48 6.53 -6.74 1.48
N VAL A 49 7.83 -6.43 1.54
CA VAL A 49 8.33 -5.15 2.07
C VAL A 49 7.88 -3.96 1.21
N LEU A 50 7.97 -4.07 -0.12
CA LEU A 50 7.52 -3.01 -1.03
C LEU A 50 6.02 -2.72 -0.86
N ILE A 51 5.21 -3.76 -0.75
CA ILE A 51 3.76 -3.65 -0.55
C ILE A 51 3.44 -3.09 0.84
N ALA A 52 4.13 -3.54 1.88
CA ALA A 52 3.96 -3.02 3.23
C ALA A 52 4.25 -1.52 3.29
N MET A 53 5.34 -1.06 2.65
CA MET A 53 5.67 0.36 2.56
C MET A 53 4.62 1.14 1.76
N ALA A 54 4.13 0.60 0.65
CA ALA A 54 3.07 1.24 -0.12
C ALA A 54 1.77 1.41 0.69
N LEU A 55 1.38 0.40 1.47
CA LEU A 55 0.22 0.47 2.35
C LEU A 55 0.43 1.42 3.54
N ALA A 56 1.65 1.50 4.09
CA ALA A 56 1.99 2.47 5.12
C ALA A 56 1.88 3.91 4.60
N LEU A 57 2.39 4.17 3.39
CA LEU A 57 2.25 5.48 2.72
C LEU A 57 0.79 5.78 2.37
N ALA A 58 0.00 4.78 1.99
CA ALA A 58 -1.43 4.93 1.77
C ALA A 58 -2.17 5.34 3.06
N ALA A 59 -1.85 4.70 4.19
CA ALA A 59 -2.40 5.05 5.50
C ALA A 59 -2.02 6.48 5.90
N ALA A 60 -0.74 6.87 5.74
CA ALA A 60 -0.29 8.23 5.98
C ALA A 60 -1.00 9.25 5.06
N SER A 61 -1.20 8.92 3.78
CA SER A 61 -1.93 9.76 2.82
C SER A 61 -3.38 9.96 3.25
N LEU A 62 -4.06 8.90 3.70
CA LEU A 62 -5.43 8.97 4.18
C LEU A 62 -5.55 9.88 5.41
N ILE A 63 -4.66 9.69 6.39
CA ILE A 63 -4.63 10.52 7.61
C ILE A 63 -4.41 11.98 7.24
N ALA A 64 -3.42 12.28 6.39
CA ALA A 64 -3.13 13.64 5.92
C ALA A 64 -4.32 14.26 5.19
N GLY A 65 -5.00 13.50 4.31
CA GLY A 65 -6.19 13.93 3.60
C GLY A 65 -7.34 14.29 4.56
N ILE A 66 -7.58 13.47 5.59
CA ILE A 66 -8.62 13.71 6.59
C ILE A 66 -8.30 14.94 7.46
N LEU A 67 -7.07 15.07 7.93
CA LEU A 67 -6.64 16.23 8.72
C LEU A 67 -6.79 17.54 7.92
N ALA A 68 -6.34 17.54 6.66
CA ALA A 68 -6.50 18.68 5.77
C ALA A 68 -7.97 18.98 5.44
N ALA A 69 -8.83 17.97 5.33
CA ALA A 69 -10.26 18.16 5.07
C ALA A 69 -11.02 18.73 6.28
N THR A 70 -10.57 18.40 7.49
CA THR A 70 -11.23 18.81 8.76
C THR A 70 -10.64 20.09 9.35
N GLY A 71 -9.55 20.63 8.78
CA GLY A 71 -8.87 21.81 9.33
C GLY A 71 -8.12 21.54 10.64
N VAL A 72 -7.94 20.26 11.00
CA VAL A 72 -7.21 19.89 12.21
C VAL A 72 -5.72 20.11 11.95
N GLY A 73 -5.16 21.18 12.53
CA GLY A 73 -3.74 21.56 12.42
C GLY A 73 -3.45 22.83 11.62
N SER A 74 -4.47 23.56 11.15
CA SER A 74 -4.37 24.90 10.54
C SER A 74 -4.75 26.02 11.51
#